data_AF-A0A2E8FZI2-F1
#
_entry.id   AF-A0A2E8FZI2-F1
#
_cell.length_a   1.000
_cell.length_b   1.000
_cell.length_c   1.000
_cell.angle_alpha   90.00
_cell.angle_beta   90.00
_cell.angle_gamma   90.00
#
_symmetry.space_group_name_H-M   'P 1'
#
loop_
_entity.id
_entity.type
_entity.pdbx_description
1 polymer ?
#
loop_
_entity_poly.entity_id
_entity_poly.type
_entity_poly.pdbx_seq_one_letter_code
_entity_poly.pdbx_strand_id
1 'polypeptide(L)'
;MAITTLKQGLKNVDADIPSNYSRLIARELGLSVRELPSLLRNTGVDVEQLLKDESLLTATQQIQILRNALDLSGKPEFGLRLGRRLTPATHGVMGFVANSSPDLYTALQAVHTFLPTRASFIQVDLQRAEDYLECVVNFQVPMENDVERCLEDTVIKAFFEIGEFIVGRPLYESEVHFPHPAPV
;
A
#
# COMPACT_ATOMS: atom_id res chain seq x y z
N MET A 1 7.57 6.37 24.03
CA MET A 1 7.17 7.80 23.95
C MET A 1 6.34 7.94 22.70
N ALA A 2 5.06 8.32 22.81
CA ALA A 2 4.21 8.53 21.64
C ALA A 2 4.69 9.77 20.88
N ILE A 3 5.25 9.57 19.69
CA ILE A 3 5.53 10.66 18.76
C ILE A 3 4.18 11.02 18.13
N THR A 4 3.49 11.96 18.75
CA THR A 4 2.30 12.59 18.17
C THR A 4 2.78 13.52 17.05
N THR A 5 2.98 12.97 15.85
CA THR A 5 3.18 13.79 14.66
C THR A 5 1.87 14.47 14.32
N LEU A 6 1.85 15.80 14.38
CA LEU A 6 0.75 16.65 13.96
C LEU A 6 0.33 16.27 12.53
N LYS A 7 -0.91 15.79 12.36
CA LYS A 7 -1.58 15.64 11.06
C LYS A 7 -1.80 17.04 10.44
N GLN A 8 -0.76 17.66 9.91
CA GLN A 8 -0.94 18.73 8.92
C GLN A 8 -1.26 18.05 7.60
N GLY A 9 -2.55 17.91 7.31
CA GLY A 9 -3.05 17.25 6.11
C GLY A 9 -2.54 17.96 4.85
N LEU A 10 -1.50 17.39 4.24
CA LEU A 10 -1.18 17.66 2.86
C LEU A 10 -2.34 17.11 2.04
N LYS A 11 -3.15 18.00 1.46
CA LYS A 11 -3.95 17.62 0.29
C LYS A 11 -2.94 17.27 -0.79
N ASN A 12 -2.66 15.98 -0.95
CA ASN A 12 -1.78 15.53 -2.00
C ASN A 12 -2.56 15.57 -3.32
N VAL A 13 -2.46 16.72 -4.01
CA VAL A 13 -3.21 17.01 -5.24
C VAL A 13 -2.54 16.36 -6.46
N ASP A 14 -1.24 16.10 -6.38
CA ASP A 14 -0.47 15.59 -7.51
C ASP A 14 -0.78 14.11 -7.75
N ALA A 15 -0.90 13.75 -9.03
CA ALA A 15 -1.08 12.37 -9.45
C ALA A 15 0.29 11.69 -9.52
N ASP A 16 0.60 10.89 -8.50
CA ASP A 16 1.89 10.20 -8.36
C ASP A 16 1.74 8.69 -8.14
N ILE A 17 0.50 8.18 -8.11
CA ILE A 17 0.21 6.77 -7.87
C ILE A 17 0.04 6.04 -9.19
N PRO A 18 0.91 5.11 -9.56
CA PRO A 18 0.74 4.38 -10.80
C PRO A 18 -0.52 3.51 -10.77
N SER A 19 -1.31 3.60 -11.84
CA SER A 19 -2.59 2.91 -11.99
C SER A 19 -2.48 1.39 -11.97
N ASN A 20 -1.27 0.83 -12.06
CA ASN A 20 -1.03 -0.60 -11.90
C ASN A 20 -1.51 -1.13 -10.54
N TYR A 21 -1.47 -0.34 -9.47
CA TYR A 21 -2.02 -0.72 -8.17
C TYR A 21 -3.55 -0.89 -8.23
N SER A 22 -4.24 0.03 -8.90
CA SER A 22 -5.68 -0.08 -9.17
C SER A 22 -6.03 -1.25 -10.10
N ARG A 23 -5.19 -1.55 -11.09
CA ARG A 23 -5.33 -2.77 -11.91
C ARG A 23 -5.13 -4.04 -11.08
N LEU A 24 -4.25 -4.02 -10.09
CA LEU A 24 -4.03 -5.16 -9.19
C LEU A 24 -5.24 -5.41 -8.29
N ILE A 25 -5.88 -4.34 -7.81
CA ILE A 25 -7.17 -4.41 -7.10
C ILE A 25 -8.23 -5.10 -7.96
N ALA A 26 -8.39 -4.68 -9.22
CA ALA A 26 -9.34 -5.31 -10.14
C ALA A 26 -9.05 -6.81 -10.33
N ARG A 27 -7.77 -7.20 -10.42
CA ARG A 27 -7.34 -8.60 -10.55
C ARG A 27 -7.62 -9.41 -9.28
N GLU A 28 -7.42 -8.85 -8.10
CA GLU A 28 -7.74 -9.53 -6.83
C GLU A 28 -9.24 -9.77 -6.68
N LEU A 29 -10.07 -8.85 -7.17
CA LEU A 29 -11.52 -9.01 -7.22
C LEU A 29 -12.02 -9.90 -8.37
N GLY A 30 -11.14 -10.30 -9.30
CA GLY A 30 -11.51 -11.10 -10.47
C GLY A 30 -12.40 -10.36 -11.48
N LEU A 31 -12.34 -9.02 -11.52
CA LEU A 31 -13.19 -8.21 -12.38
C LEU A 31 -12.79 -8.34 -13.86
N SER A 32 -13.79 -8.50 -14.72
CA SER A 32 -13.65 -8.31 -16.16
C SER A 32 -13.63 -6.82 -16.54
N VAL A 33 -13.23 -6.52 -17.78
CA VAL A 33 -13.21 -5.14 -18.30
C VAL A 33 -14.59 -4.46 -18.19
N ARG A 34 -15.68 -5.23 -18.35
CA ARG A 34 -17.06 -4.70 -18.26
C ARG A 34 -17.47 -4.32 -16.83
N GLU A 35 -16.77 -4.84 -15.83
CA GLU A 35 -17.05 -4.61 -14.41
C GLU A 35 -16.18 -3.49 -13.83
N LEU A 36 -15.09 -3.09 -14.51
CA LEU A 36 -14.21 -1.99 -14.10
C LEU A 36 -14.94 -0.67 -13.79
N PRO A 37 -16.04 -0.28 -14.48
CA PRO A 37 -16.80 0.90 -14.09
C PRO A 37 -17.32 0.89 -12.65
N SER A 38 -17.63 -0.28 -12.09
CA SER A 38 -18.06 -0.38 -10.68
C SER A 38 -16.93 -0.10 -9.70
N LEU A 39 -15.70 -0.49 -10.05
CA LEU A 39 -14.49 -0.21 -9.28
C LEU A 39 -14.11 1.28 -9.36
N LEU A 40 -14.36 1.91 -10.51
CA LEU A 40 -14.02 3.31 -10.79
C LEU A 40 -15.12 4.31 -10.40
N ARG A 41 -16.21 3.85 -9.80
CA ARG A 41 -17.34 4.70 -9.38
C ARG A 41 -16.87 5.87 -8.52
N ASN A 42 -17.30 7.09 -8.84
CA ASN A 42 -16.99 8.33 -8.11
C ASN A 42 -15.49 8.72 -8.08
N THR A 43 -14.66 8.18 -8.98
CA THR A 43 -13.23 8.52 -9.05
C THR A 43 -12.91 9.60 -10.10
N GLY A 44 -13.80 9.78 -11.08
CA GLY A 44 -13.52 10.57 -12.28
C GLY A 44 -12.50 9.93 -13.24
N VAL A 45 -12.05 8.70 -12.98
CA VAL A 45 -11.16 7.91 -13.83
C VAL A 45 -12.02 7.00 -14.71
N ASP A 46 -11.78 7.01 -16.01
CA ASP A 46 -12.42 6.07 -16.93
C ASP A 46 -11.58 4.79 -17.15
N VAL A 47 -12.18 3.80 -17.81
CA VAL A 47 -11.53 2.51 -18.06
C VAL A 47 -10.32 2.66 -18.98
N GLU A 48 -10.35 3.58 -19.95
CA GLU A 48 -9.25 3.80 -20.87
C GLU A 48 -8.03 4.37 -20.13
N GLN A 49 -8.24 5.36 -19.27
CA GLN A 49 -7.23 5.93 -18.40
C GLN A 49 -6.65 4.86 -17.46
N LEU A 50 -7.48 4.02 -16.83
CA LEU A 50 -7.01 2.95 -15.93
C LEU A 50 -6.11 1.93 -16.66
N LEU A 51 -6.42 1.61 -17.92
CA LEU A 51 -5.71 0.59 -18.70
C LEU A 51 -4.44 1.10 -19.37
N LYS A 52 -4.20 2.42 -19.40
CA LYS A 52 -2.96 3.01 -19.89
C LYS A 52 -1.80 2.69 -18.93
N ASP A 53 -0.67 2.22 -19.47
CA ASP A 53 0.45 1.70 -18.65
C ASP A 53 1.08 2.74 -17.71
N GLU A 54 1.16 4.00 -18.16
CA GLU A 54 1.82 5.10 -17.43
C GLU A 54 0.85 6.10 -16.80
N SER A 55 -0.44 5.74 -16.65
CA SER A 55 -1.37 6.65 -15.98
C SER A 55 -1.09 6.72 -14.47
N LEU A 56 -1.04 7.96 -13.97
CA LEU A 56 -0.93 8.25 -12.55
C LEU A 56 -2.30 8.68 -12.01
N LEU A 57 -2.56 8.32 -10.76
CA LEU A 57 -3.76 8.65 -10.00
C LEU A 57 -3.37 9.50 -8.80
N THR A 58 -4.30 10.35 -8.36
CA THR A 58 -4.15 11.06 -7.09
C THR A 58 -4.44 10.13 -5.91
N ALA A 59 -3.99 10.50 -4.71
CA ALA A 59 -4.33 9.78 -3.48
C ALA A 59 -5.85 9.64 -3.30
N THR A 60 -6.62 10.71 -3.55
CA THR A 60 -8.08 10.68 -3.48
C THR A 60 -8.69 9.64 -4.43
N GLN A 61 -8.18 9.54 -5.65
CA GLN A 61 -8.65 8.55 -6.63
C GLN A 61 -8.32 7.13 -6.19
N GLN A 62 -7.08 6.86 -5.78
CA GLN A 62 -6.66 5.53 -5.34
C GLN A 62 -7.41 5.08 -4.08
N ILE A 63 -7.62 5.97 -3.12
CA ILE A 63 -8.39 5.70 -1.89
C ILE A 63 -9.86 5.42 -2.24
N GLN A 64 -10.46 6.19 -3.15
CA GLN A 64 -11.84 5.92 -3.59
C GLN A 64 -11.96 4.57 -4.32
N ILE A 65 -10.95 4.18 -5.11
CA ILE A 65 -10.88 2.85 -5.73
C ILE A 65 -10.78 1.76 -4.67
N LEU A 66 -9.95 1.95 -3.64
CA LEU A 66 -9.83 1.00 -2.53
C LEU A 66 -11.15 0.86 -1.75
N ARG A 67 -11.84 1.97 -1.49
CA ARG A 67 -13.19 1.97 -0.88
C ARG A 67 -14.16 1.13 -1.70
N ASN A 68 -14.28 1.42 -3.01
CA ASN A 68 -15.16 0.66 -3.89
C ASN A 68 -14.79 -0.83 -3.93
N ALA A 69 -13.49 -1.15 -3.87
CA ALA A 69 -13.02 -2.51 -3.86
C ALA A 69 -13.40 -3.26 -2.57
N LEU A 70 -13.26 -2.59 -1.42
CA LEU A 70 -13.69 -3.13 -0.13
C LEU A 70 -15.19 -3.45 -0.15
N ASP A 71 -16.02 -2.53 -0.63
CA ASP A 71 -17.47 -2.73 -0.82
C ASP A 71 -17.77 -3.94 -1.73
N LEU A 72 -17.14 -3.99 -2.90
CA LEU A 72 -17.33 -5.06 -3.88
C LEU A 72 -16.86 -6.41 -3.36
N SER A 73 -15.81 -6.43 -2.53
CA SER A 73 -15.28 -7.67 -1.96
C SER A 73 -16.24 -8.31 -0.95
N GLY A 74 -17.01 -7.49 -0.23
CA GLY A 74 -17.84 -7.90 0.90
C GLY A 74 -17.08 -8.59 2.03
N LYS A 75 -15.74 -8.44 2.10
CA LYS A 75 -14.86 -9.25 2.93
C LYS A 75 -13.87 -8.36 3.71
N PRO A 76 -13.91 -8.37 5.06
CA PRO A 76 -13.00 -7.56 5.88
C PRO A 76 -11.52 -7.86 5.63
N GLU A 77 -11.17 -9.10 5.25
CA GLU A 77 -9.80 -9.52 4.98
C GLU A 77 -9.28 -9.15 3.58
N PHE A 78 -10.03 -8.36 2.81
CA PHE A 78 -9.66 -7.96 1.45
C PHE A 78 -8.25 -7.35 1.39
N GLY A 79 -7.91 -6.46 2.33
CA GLY A 79 -6.60 -5.82 2.39
C GLY A 79 -5.46 -6.83 2.48
N LEU A 80 -5.58 -7.84 3.34
CA LEU A 80 -4.57 -8.91 3.47
C LEU A 80 -4.39 -9.71 2.17
N ARG A 81 -5.47 -9.98 1.43
CA ARG A 81 -5.37 -10.69 0.15
C ARG A 81 -4.75 -9.81 -0.94
N LEU A 82 -5.08 -8.52 -0.95
CA LEU A 82 -4.47 -7.56 -1.86
C LEU A 82 -2.97 -7.41 -1.58
N GLY A 83 -2.57 -7.30 -0.30
CA GLY A 83 -1.18 -7.17 0.11
C GLY A 83 -0.31 -8.36 -0.34
N ARG A 84 -0.84 -9.58 -0.36
CA ARG A 84 -0.15 -10.77 -0.92
C ARG A 84 0.24 -10.61 -2.39
N ARG A 85 -0.45 -9.76 -3.14
CA ARG A 85 -0.14 -9.51 -4.55
C ARG A 85 0.94 -8.44 -4.74
N LEU A 86 1.24 -7.65 -3.73
CA LEU A 86 2.22 -6.56 -3.78
C LEU A 86 3.64 -7.10 -3.52
N THR A 87 4.12 -7.94 -4.44
CA THR A 87 5.48 -8.48 -4.39
C THR A 87 6.52 -7.41 -4.76
N PRO A 88 7.83 -7.64 -4.58
CA PRO A 88 8.84 -6.69 -5.07
C PRO A 88 8.63 -6.29 -6.54
N ALA A 89 8.27 -7.24 -7.42
CA ALA A 89 8.06 -6.97 -8.84
C ALA A 89 6.92 -5.97 -9.16
N THR A 90 5.94 -5.78 -8.27
CA THR A 90 4.83 -4.83 -8.53
C THR A 90 5.23 -3.37 -8.39
N HIS A 91 6.37 -3.10 -7.77
CA HIS A 91 6.81 -1.77 -7.36
C HIS A 91 7.76 -1.11 -8.37
N GLY A 92 7.96 -1.71 -9.55
CA GLY A 92 8.84 -1.18 -10.59
C GLY A 92 10.28 -1.00 -10.09
N VAL A 93 10.88 0.16 -10.36
CA VAL A 93 12.27 0.46 -9.98
C VAL A 93 12.50 0.35 -8.47
N MET A 94 11.58 0.84 -7.63
CA MET A 94 11.68 0.68 -6.17
C MET A 94 11.80 -0.80 -5.78
N GLY A 95 10.93 -1.62 -6.37
CA GLY A 95 10.93 -3.07 -6.17
C GLY A 95 12.22 -3.74 -6.62
N PHE A 96 12.76 -3.33 -7.76
CA PHE A 96 14.03 -3.82 -8.27
C PHE A 96 15.21 -3.48 -7.34
N VAL A 97 15.26 -2.25 -6.80
CA VAL A 97 16.30 -1.85 -5.84
C VAL A 97 16.18 -2.64 -4.55
N ALA A 98 14.97 -2.76 -3.99
CA ALA A 98 14.72 -3.57 -2.80
C ALA A 98 15.13 -5.04 -3.00
N ASN A 99 14.78 -5.62 -4.15
CA ASN A 99 15.12 -6.99 -4.53
C ASN A 99 16.63 -7.23 -4.73
N SER A 100 17.36 -6.18 -5.14
CA SER A 100 18.80 -6.25 -5.38
C SER A 100 19.62 -5.84 -4.16
N SER A 101 18.95 -5.56 -3.04
CA SER A 101 19.61 -5.15 -1.80
C SER A 101 20.29 -6.34 -1.13
N PRO A 102 21.47 -6.14 -0.51
CA PRO A 102 22.25 -7.21 0.11
C PRO A 102 21.62 -7.78 1.39
N ASP A 103 20.73 -7.03 2.03
CA ASP A 103 20.04 -7.41 3.27
C ASP A 103 18.68 -6.71 3.40
N LEU A 104 17.87 -7.18 4.35
CA LEU A 104 16.53 -6.64 4.62
C LEU A 104 16.56 -5.17 5.04
N TYR A 105 17.56 -4.74 5.80
CA TYR A 105 17.66 -3.35 6.25
C TYR A 105 17.85 -2.41 5.05
N THR A 106 18.77 -2.73 4.15
CA THR A 106 19.02 -1.96 2.93
C THR A 106 17.81 -1.95 2.00
N ALA A 107 17.06 -3.05 1.93
CA ALA A 107 15.82 -3.09 1.17
C ALA A 107 14.72 -2.20 1.78
N LEU A 108 14.57 -2.20 3.10
CA LEU A 108 13.64 -1.31 3.79
C LEU A 108 14.06 0.16 3.61
N GLN A 109 15.35 0.47 3.61
CA GLN A 109 15.85 1.80 3.27
C GLN A 109 15.46 2.20 1.85
N ALA A 110 15.51 1.27 0.88
CA ALA A 110 15.03 1.53 -0.47
C ALA A 110 13.52 1.81 -0.51
N VAL A 111 12.71 1.08 0.26
CA VAL A 111 11.27 1.36 0.41
C VAL A 111 11.05 2.76 0.99
N HIS A 112 11.71 3.09 2.11
CA HIS A 112 11.65 4.42 2.72
C HIS A 112 12.02 5.54 1.71
N THR A 113 13.10 5.37 0.94
CA THR A 113 13.59 6.38 0.00
C THR A 113 12.71 6.55 -1.23
N PHE A 114 12.19 5.45 -1.79
CA PHE A 114 11.54 5.49 -3.11
C PHE A 114 10.01 5.36 -3.07
N LEU A 115 9.40 4.93 -1.96
CA LEU A 115 7.93 4.87 -1.85
C LEU A 115 7.24 6.21 -2.15
N PRO A 116 7.78 7.38 -1.73
CA PRO A 116 7.15 8.66 -2.06
C PRO A 116 7.06 8.95 -3.56
N THR A 117 7.87 8.29 -4.40
CA THR A 117 7.77 8.42 -5.87
C THR A 117 6.60 7.64 -6.49
N ARG A 118 5.94 6.80 -5.67
CA ARG A 118 4.86 5.89 -6.11
C ARG A 118 3.56 6.06 -5.32
N ALA A 119 3.63 6.65 -4.14
CA ALA A 119 2.51 6.92 -3.26
C ALA A 119 2.96 7.87 -2.15
N SER A 120 3.17 9.15 -2.46
CA SER A 120 3.65 10.15 -1.47
C SER A 120 2.68 10.41 -0.31
N PHE A 121 1.45 9.92 -0.39
CA PHE A 121 0.54 9.92 0.76
C PHE A 121 0.86 8.84 1.80
N ILE A 122 1.76 7.90 1.50
CA ILE A 122 2.24 6.87 2.42
C ILE A 122 3.69 7.19 2.78
N GLN A 123 3.95 7.41 4.07
CA GLN A 123 5.29 7.60 4.60
C GLN A 123 5.70 6.38 5.39
N VAL A 124 6.94 5.94 5.20
CA VAL A 124 7.56 4.86 5.95
C VAL A 124 8.77 5.48 6.64
N ASP A 125 8.84 5.39 7.96
CA ASP A 125 9.98 5.84 8.76
C ASP A 125 10.68 4.63 9.38
N LEU A 126 12.02 4.63 9.35
CA LEU A 126 12.83 3.56 9.93
C LEU A 126 13.60 4.07 11.14
N GLN A 127 13.43 3.42 12.28
CA GLN A 127 14.13 3.76 13.52
C GLN A 127 14.89 2.54 14.03
N ARG A 128 16.21 2.70 14.21
CA ARG A 128 17.03 1.64 14.76
C ARG A 128 17.04 1.73 16.28
N ALA A 129 16.55 0.69 16.94
CA ALA A 129 16.75 0.45 18.36
C ALA A 129 17.98 -0.46 18.57
N GLU A 130 18.31 -0.78 19.82
CA GLU A 130 19.44 -1.66 20.13
C GLU A 130 19.23 -3.07 19.56
N ASP A 131 18.05 -3.65 19.79
CA ASP A 131 17.76 -5.06 19.45
C ASP A 131 16.80 -5.24 18.26
N TYR A 132 16.18 -4.17 17.76
CA TYR A 132 15.18 -4.24 16.70
C TYR A 132 15.21 -3.03 15.76
N LEU A 133 14.59 -3.19 14.59
CA LEU A 133 14.29 -2.11 13.67
C LEU A 133 12.79 -1.82 13.73
N GLU A 134 12.42 -0.59 14.10
CA GLU A 134 11.05 -0.13 14.02
C GLU A 134 10.78 0.42 12.62
N CYS A 135 9.69 -0.04 12.01
CA CYS A 135 9.19 0.47 10.73
C CYS A 135 7.81 1.06 10.96
N VAL A 136 7.70 2.39 10.91
CA VAL A 136 6.45 3.12 11.17
C VAL A 136 5.84 3.55 9.86
N VAL A 137 4.58 3.18 9.60
CA VAL A 137 3.82 3.59 8.42
C VAL A 137 2.82 4.68 8.81
N ASN A 138 2.85 5.80 8.10
CA ASN A 138 1.94 6.93 8.32
C ASN A 138 1.22 7.30 7.01
N PHE A 139 -0.09 7.54 7.10
CA PHE A 139 -0.88 8.04 5.97
C PHE A 139 -1.15 9.54 6.10
N GLN A 140 -0.81 10.30 5.06
CA GLN A 140 -0.87 11.76 5.03
C GLN A 140 -2.24 12.31 4.60
N VAL A 141 -3.20 11.42 4.33
CA VAL A 141 -4.56 11.75 3.86
C VAL A 141 -5.58 11.10 4.78
N PRO A 142 -6.62 11.82 5.25
CA PRO A 142 -7.67 11.24 6.07
C PRO A 142 -8.49 10.21 5.28
N MET A 143 -8.88 9.13 5.95
CA MET A 143 -9.66 8.03 5.40
C MET A 143 -10.79 7.65 6.35
N GLU A 144 -11.81 6.96 5.83
CA GLU A 144 -12.80 6.27 6.67
C GLU A 144 -12.14 5.07 7.34
N ASN A 145 -12.54 4.74 8.57
CA ASN A 145 -11.86 3.75 9.41
C ASN A 145 -11.69 2.37 8.75
N ASP A 146 -12.68 1.93 7.97
CA ASP A 146 -12.66 0.65 7.26
C ASP A 146 -11.72 0.67 6.05
N VAL A 147 -11.67 1.78 5.32
CA VAL A 147 -10.73 2.00 4.20
C VAL A 147 -9.30 2.12 4.71
N GLU A 148 -9.08 2.86 5.81
CA GLU A 148 -7.78 3.00 6.47
C GLU A 148 -7.28 1.63 6.92
N ARG A 149 -8.11 0.87 7.65
CA ARG A 149 -7.78 -0.50 8.08
C ARG A 149 -7.48 -1.43 6.90
N CYS A 150 -8.26 -1.36 5.82
CA CYS A 150 -8.00 -2.13 4.62
C CYS A 150 -6.64 -1.78 3.99
N LEU A 151 -6.27 -0.51 4.00
CA LEU A 151 -4.96 -0.07 3.52
C LEU A 151 -3.83 -0.50 4.46
N GLU A 152 -4.01 -0.41 5.77
CA GLU A 152 -3.07 -0.92 6.79
C GLU A 152 -2.79 -2.40 6.57
N ASP A 153 -3.84 -3.24 6.49
CA ASP A 153 -3.72 -4.66 6.20
C ASP A 153 -2.97 -4.93 4.88
N THR A 154 -3.27 -4.13 3.85
CA THR A 154 -2.60 -4.23 2.53
C THR A 154 -1.12 -3.93 2.64
N VAL A 155 -0.76 -2.81 3.29
CA VAL A 155 0.62 -2.34 3.40
C VAL A 155 1.42 -3.28 4.29
N ILE A 156 0.93 -3.63 5.47
CA ILE A 156 1.61 -4.58 6.36
C ILE A 156 1.83 -5.90 5.66
N LYS A 157 0.82 -6.43 4.96
CA LYS A 157 1.02 -7.70 4.26
C LYS A 157 2.03 -7.58 3.12
N ALA A 158 2.09 -6.44 2.42
CA ALA A 158 3.12 -6.18 1.40
C ALA A 158 4.53 -6.13 2.02
N PHE A 159 4.70 -5.54 3.21
CA PHE A 159 5.98 -5.56 3.94
C PHE A 159 6.43 -7.00 4.25
N PHE A 160 5.50 -7.88 4.66
CA PHE A 160 5.81 -9.30 4.84
C PHE A 160 6.18 -9.97 3.52
N GLU A 161 5.44 -9.75 2.44
CA GLU A 161 5.81 -10.33 1.13
C GLU A 161 7.21 -9.91 0.67
N ILE A 162 7.56 -8.63 0.82
CA ILE A 162 8.89 -8.12 0.48
C ILE A 162 9.95 -8.71 1.40
N GLY A 163 9.72 -8.66 2.72
CA GLY A 163 10.71 -9.10 3.69
C GLY A 163 10.94 -10.61 3.67
N GLU A 164 9.88 -11.42 3.58
CA GLU A 164 9.98 -12.88 3.45
C GLU A 164 10.69 -13.29 2.17
N PHE A 165 10.45 -12.56 1.07
CA PHE A 165 11.15 -12.76 -0.19
C PHE A 165 12.66 -12.51 -0.04
N ILE A 166 13.06 -11.39 0.58
CA ILE A 166 14.48 -11.04 0.75
C ILE A 166 15.19 -12.00 1.71
N VAL A 167 14.54 -12.34 2.83
CA VAL A 167 15.11 -13.23 3.85
C VAL A 167 15.07 -14.71 3.38
N GLY A 168 14.21 -15.05 2.42
CA GLY A 168 14.07 -16.39 1.85
C GLY A 168 13.32 -17.38 2.75
N ARG A 169 12.65 -16.88 3.80
CA ARG A 169 11.84 -17.65 4.76
C ARG A 169 10.80 -16.74 5.41
N PRO A 170 9.80 -17.30 6.12
CA PRO A 170 8.89 -16.50 6.92
C PRO A 170 9.63 -15.60 7.93
N LEU A 171 9.10 -14.40 8.15
CA LEU A 171 9.59 -13.47 9.17
C LEU A 171 9.03 -13.90 10.52
N TYR A 172 9.82 -14.65 11.30
CA TYR A 172 9.42 -15.11 12.63
C TYR A 172 9.73 -14.07 13.72
N GLU A 173 10.67 -13.17 13.43
CA GLU A 173 11.20 -12.16 14.34
C GLU A 173 10.55 -10.78 14.12
N SER A 174 9.29 -10.75 13.66
CA SER A 174 8.54 -9.53 13.42
C SER A 174 7.32 -9.41 14.32
N GLU A 175 7.05 -8.18 14.77
CA GLU A 175 5.85 -7.81 15.49
C GLU A 175 5.10 -6.73 14.69
N VAL A 176 3.77 -6.79 14.70
CA VAL A 176 2.91 -5.82 14.02
C VAL A 176 1.99 -5.17 15.04
N HIS A 177 1.98 -3.84 15.05
CA HIS A 177 1.11 -3.04 15.89
C HIS A 177 0.17 -2.24 15.02
N PHE A 178 -1.13 -2.37 15.27
CA PHE A 178 -2.17 -1.55 14.64
C PHE A 178 -2.72 -0.54 15.65
N PRO A 179 -3.14 0.66 15.19
CA PRO A 179 -3.79 1.63 16.06
C PRO A 179 -5.22 1.20 16.46
N HIS A 180 -5.82 0.27 15.72
CA HIS A 180 -7.13 -0.30 16.01
C HIS A 180 -7.04 -1.59 16.85
N PRO A 181 -8.08 -1.94 17.63
CA PRO A 181 -8.11 -3.19 18.37
C PRO A 181 -8.10 -4.42 17.45
N ALA A 182 -7.77 -5.58 18.03
CA ALA A 182 -7.94 -6.85 17.35
C ALA A 182 -9.41 -7.06 16.95
N PRO A 183 -9.67 -7.76 15.83
CA PRO A 183 -11.03 -8.17 15.47
C PRO A 183 -11.65 -8.98 16.62
N VAL A 184 -12.92 -8.72 16.91
CA VAL A 184 -13.73 -9.47 17.88
C VAL A 184 -14.39 -10.69 17.24
#